data_AF-A0A4Z1HVC0-F1
#
_entry.id   AF-A0A4Z1HVC0-F1
#
_cell.length_a   1.000
_cell.length_b   1.000
_cell.length_c   1.000
_cell.angle_alpha   90.00
_cell.angle_beta   90.00
_cell.angle_gamma   90.00
#
_symmetry.space_group_name_H-M   'P 1'
#
loop_
_entity.id
_entity.type
_entity.pdbx_description
1 polymer ?
#
loop_
_entity_poly.entity_id
_entity_poly.type
_entity_poly.pdbx_seq_one_letter_code
_entity_poly.pdbx_strand_id
1 'polypeptide(L)'
;MVFKQEFHVHSHILKERSNYFRKFLDSSDKQNAPVPDSVLFRYDYSAVVDEDGTWGLETVAKAPLLTEEMIARVNHIEGEIEGFRQLLCAMYSRPYTIKDVEELSTLTRIADFYCALPIVSVTLNSALLDSPIFSKREVEDSTACTKDQLAEDCDSMIFIAQKLRSSVLFRECLIHIVANWKDKDTFKFHRTRNDETIRGLIEAEFSQLDEMIDGLQHTFWVEAVMAKHSLDTPELTQVLAAAEQDYISFEREPKMAVAFWKDLSAKLAHVGSDADFLKSEIDPLLVNNLVLDRTNDRPGEGCYKHCFLCAEIADKKMPWGTTAVDW
;
A
#
# COMPACT_ATOMS: atom_id res chain seq x y z
N MET A 1 25.97 15.44 9.85
CA MET A 1 25.34 14.83 11.03
C MET A 1 23.84 15.04 10.98
N VAL A 2 23.05 13.97 11.11
CA VAL A 2 21.59 14.04 11.29
C VAL A 2 21.31 13.64 12.72
N PHE A 3 20.94 14.61 13.56
CA PHE A 3 20.82 14.47 15.01
C PHE A 3 22.09 13.85 15.63
N LYS A 4 22.03 12.59 16.06
CA LYS A 4 23.15 11.85 16.69
C LYS A 4 23.92 10.94 15.71
N GLN A 5 23.51 10.86 14.45
CA GLN A 5 24.10 9.95 13.47
C GLN A 5 24.93 10.69 12.42
N GLU A 6 26.16 10.24 12.22
CA GLU A 6 27.02 10.73 11.15
C GLU A 6 26.84 9.90 9.88
N PHE A 7 26.84 10.59 8.73
CA PHE A 7 26.72 10.00 7.41
C PHE A 7 27.81 10.57 6.51
N HIS A 8 28.68 9.71 5.98
CA HIS A 8 29.71 10.09 5.02
C HIS A 8 29.25 9.69 3.61
N VAL A 9 29.10 10.69 2.74
CA VAL A 9 28.50 10.52 1.41
C VAL A 9 29.21 11.37 0.36
N HIS A 10 29.12 10.92 -0.88
CA HIS A 10 29.59 11.63 -2.07
C HIS A 10 28.57 12.68 -2.49
N SER A 11 29.00 13.94 -2.51
CA SER A 11 28.19 15.07 -2.97
C SER A 11 27.72 14.90 -4.41
N HIS A 12 28.50 14.25 -5.28
CA HIS A 12 28.11 13.97 -6.65
C HIS A 12 26.80 13.18 -6.74
N ILE A 13 26.65 12.11 -5.94
CA ILE A 13 25.45 11.26 -5.92
C ILE A 13 24.25 12.04 -5.39
N LEU A 14 24.42 12.82 -4.32
CA LEU A 14 23.35 13.67 -3.78
C LEU A 14 22.83 14.65 -4.84
N LYS A 15 23.72 15.33 -5.56
CA LYS A 15 23.36 16.30 -6.61
C LYS A 15 22.71 15.64 -7.83
N GLU A 16 23.07 14.40 -8.14
CA GLU A 16 22.44 13.65 -9.22
C GLU A 16 21.00 13.30 -8.88
N ARG A 17 20.73 12.89 -7.64
CA ARG A 17 19.45 12.30 -7.21
C ARG A 17 18.52 13.24 -6.44
N SER A 18 18.93 14.49 -6.22
CA SER A 18 18.14 15.51 -5.53
C SER A 18 18.37 16.89 -6.15
N ASN A 19 17.28 17.54 -6.56
CA ASN A 19 17.32 18.92 -7.05
C ASN A 19 17.72 19.91 -5.95
N TYR A 20 17.35 19.62 -4.70
CA TYR A 20 17.79 20.38 -3.53
C TYR A 20 19.32 20.39 -3.43
N PHE A 21 19.95 19.21 -3.33
CA PHE A 21 21.39 19.13 -3.14
C PHE A 21 22.16 19.70 -4.34
N ARG A 22 21.63 19.53 -5.57
CA ARG A 22 22.19 20.15 -6.78
C ARG A 22 22.27 21.67 -6.67
N LYS A 23 21.24 22.31 -6.12
CA LYS A 23 21.16 23.76 -5.96
C LYS A 23 21.99 24.27 -4.78
N PHE A 24 21.97 23.57 -3.65
CA PHE A 24 22.49 24.10 -2.38
C PHE A 24 23.94 23.71 -2.06
N LEU A 25 24.47 22.59 -2.58
CA LEU A 25 25.85 22.19 -2.29
C LEU A 25 26.87 23.04 -3.06
N ASP A 26 26.56 23.43 -4.29
CA ASP A 26 27.44 24.23 -5.17
C ASP A 26 26.90 25.63 -5.46
N SER A 27 26.16 26.23 -4.53
CA SER A 27 25.70 27.62 -4.72
C SER A 27 26.90 28.57 -4.92
N SER A 28 26.71 29.66 -5.65
CA SER A 28 27.75 30.64 -5.99
C SER A 28 28.56 31.12 -4.77
N ASP A 29 27.91 31.21 -3.62
CA ASP A 29 28.51 31.63 -2.35
C ASP A 29 29.49 30.59 -1.79
N LYS A 30 29.39 29.32 -2.22
CA LYS A 30 30.19 28.18 -1.75
C LYS A 30 31.28 27.74 -2.73
N GLN A 31 31.21 28.14 -4.00
CA GLN A 31 32.19 27.75 -5.03
C GLN A 31 33.54 28.48 -4.92
N ASN A 32 33.56 29.68 -4.33
CA ASN A 32 34.73 30.55 -4.30
C ASN A 32 35.56 30.43 -3.00
N ALA A 33 35.17 29.55 -2.08
CA ALA A 33 35.93 29.31 -0.86
C ALA A 33 37.04 28.28 -1.14
N PRO A 34 38.34 28.63 -1.03
CA PRO A 34 39.41 27.65 -1.15
C PRO A 34 39.27 26.62 -0.03
N VAL A 35 39.20 25.33 -0.40
CA VAL A 35 39.19 24.22 0.56
C VAL A 35 40.65 24.00 1.00
N PRO A 36 41.00 24.18 2.28
CA PRO A 36 42.35 23.89 2.76
C PRO A 36 42.69 22.41 2.57
N ASP A 37 43.92 22.10 2.18
CA ASP A 37 44.39 20.72 1.95
C ASP A 37 44.27 19.80 3.19
N SER A 38 44.08 20.38 4.38
CA SER A 38 43.91 19.65 5.65
C SER A 38 42.48 19.15 5.91
N VAL A 39 41.49 19.52 5.09
CA VAL A 39 40.09 19.19 5.35
C VAL A 39 39.71 17.86 4.69
N LEU A 40 39.33 16.86 5.51
CA LEU A 40 38.94 15.52 5.04
C LEU A 40 37.65 15.50 4.20
N PHE A 41 36.77 16.48 4.42
CA PHE A 41 35.46 16.56 3.77
C PHE A 41 35.24 17.93 3.13
N ARG A 42 34.79 17.95 1.88
CA ARG A 42 34.47 19.20 1.17
C ARG A 42 33.29 19.96 1.80
N TYR A 43 32.36 19.23 2.41
CA TYR A 43 31.13 19.77 2.96
C TYR A 43 30.91 19.20 4.35
N ASP A 44 30.50 20.06 5.28
CA ASP A 44 30.08 19.66 6.61
C ASP A 44 28.73 20.30 6.94
N TYR A 45 27.76 19.45 7.29
CA TYR A 45 26.36 19.81 7.49
C TYR A 45 25.84 19.17 8.77
N SER A 46 25.03 19.93 9.52
CA SER A 46 24.31 19.45 10.70
C SER A 46 22.81 19.62 10.49
N ALA A 47 22.01 18.74 11.09
CA ALA A 47 20.59 18.97 11.24
C ALA A 47 20.36 20.29 11.98
N VAL A 48 19.29 20.99 11.63
CA VAL A 48 18.75 22.17 12.31
C VAL A 48 17.23 21.97 12.40
N VAL A 49 16.66 22.26 13.55
CA VAL A 49 15.22 22.10 13.83
C VAL A 49 14.58 23.49 13.89
N ASP A 50 13.52 23.66 13.13
CA ASP A 50 12.72 24.89 13.06
C ASP A 50 11.70 24.97 14.21
N GLU A 51 11.02 26.11 14.33
CA GLU A 51 10.05 26.36 15.41
C GLU A 51 8.85 25.41 15.41
N ASP A 52 8.46 24.93 14.22
CA ASP A 52 7.35 24.01 14.02
C ASP A 52 7.74 22.53 14.21
N GLY A 53 9.00 22.26 14.56
CA GLY A 53 9.52 20.90 14.71
C GLY A 53 9.93 20.22 13.40
N THR A 54 9.80 20.89 12.25
CA THR A 54 10.45 20.42 11.02
C THR A 54 11.97 20.60 11.10
N TRP A 55 12.70 19.86 10.29
CA TRP A 55 14.16 19.91 10.29
C TRP A 55 14.74 19.80 8.89
N GLY A 56 15.93 20.36 8.73
CA GLY A 56 16.71 20.30 7.50
C GLY A 56 18.21 20.30 7.78
N LEU A 57 19.02 20.10 6.73
CA LEU A 57 20.47 20.19 6.82
C LEU A 57 20.94 21.61 6.53
N GLU A 58 21.78 22.15 7.41
CA GLU A 58 22.47 23.43 7.22
C GLU A 58 23.98 23.24 7.39
N THR A 59 24.76 24.11 6.75
CA THR A 59 26.22 24.11 6.89
C THR A 59 26.61 24.30 8.36
N VAL A 60 27.60 23.56 8.87
CA VAL A 60 28.03 23.68 10.28
C VAL A 60 28.43 25.10 10.66
N ALA A 61 28.95 25.89 9.72
CA ALA A 61 29.29 27.29 9.94
C ALA A 61 28.07 28.20 10.22
N LYS A 62 26.87 27.81 9.79
CA LYS A 62 25.61 28.55 9.97
C LYS A 62 24.64 27.86 10.92
N ALA A 63 24.82 26.56 11.16
CA ALA A 63 23.93 25.78 12.00
C ALA A 63 24.06 26.22 13.47
N PRO A 64 22.95 26.59 14.14
CA PRO A 64 22.97 26.76 15.58
C PRO A 64 23.30 25.43 16.26
N LEU A 65 23.83 25.50 17.49
CA LEU A 65 24.02 24.31 18.31
C LEU A 65 22.66 23.65 18.58
N LEU A 66 22.54 22.36 18.26
CA LEU A 66 21.34 21.58 18.59
C LEU A 66 21.21 21.47 20.11
N THR A 67 20.14 22.01 20.68
CA THR A 67 19.83 21.87 22.11
C THR A 67 18.82 20.76 22.35
N GLU A 68 18.76 20.23 23.58
CA GLU A 68 17.74 19.24 23.97
C GLU A 68 16.32 19.77 23.75
N GLU A 69 16.09 21.07 23.97
CA GLU A 69 14.79 21.71 23.71
C GLU A 69 14.40 21.71 22.24
N MET A 70 15.35 21.90 21.31
CA MET A 70 15.11 21.82 19.87
C MET A 70 14.82 20.37 19.47
N ILE A 71 15.59 19.43 20.01
CA ILE A 71 15.45 17.99 19.77
C ILE A 71 14.08 17.48 20.24
N ALA A 72 13.60 17.96 21.39
CA ALA A 72 12.31 17.58 21.96
C ALA A 72 11.09 18.00 21.11
N ARG A 73 11.27 18.90 20.12
CA ARG A 73 10.21 19.27 19.17
C ARG A 73 10.01 18.25 18.06
N VAL A 74 10.97 17.34 17.87
CA VAL A 74 10.92 16.31 16.84
C VAL A 74 10.23 15.06 17.42
N ASN A 75 9.07 14.72 16.87
CA ASN A 75 8.19 13.67 17.42
C ASN A 75 8.87 12.28 17.50
N HIS A 76 9.74 11.93 16.55
CA HIS A 76 10.42 10.62 16.54
C HIS A 76 11.81 10.64 15.87
N ILE A 77 12.83 11.02 16.63
CA ILE A 77 14.21 11.21 16.13
C ILE A 77 14.79 9.96 15.47
N GLU A 78 14.58 8.76 16.05
CA GLU A 78 15.12 7.53 15.45
C GLU A 78 14.50 7.27 14.06
N GLY A 79 13.19 7.49 13.91
CA GLY A 79 12.52 7.39 12.62
C GLY A 79 12.99 8.45 11.62
N GLU A 80 13.32 9.67 12.06
CA GLU A 80 13.91 10.68 11.19
C GLU A 80 15.31 10.29 10.69
N ILE A 81 16.15 9.74 11.58
CA ILE A 81 17.48 9.23 11.23
C ILE A 81 17.33 8.08 10.24
N GLU A 82 16.42 7.14 10.52
CA GLU A 82 16.18 5.96 9.69
C GLU A 82 15.61 6.34 8.32
N GLY A 83 14.61 7.24 8.28
CA GLY A 83 14.06 7.75 7.02
C GLY A 83 15.11 8.47 6.18
N PHE A 84 16.02 9.24 6.80
CA PHE A 84 17.14 9.83 6.08
C PHE A 84 18.15 8.78 5.59
N ARG A 85 18.45 7.76 6.40
CA ARG A 85 19.29 6.62 6.00
C ARG A 85 18.69 5.89 4.81
N GLN A 86 17.39 5.64 4.80
CA GLN A 86 16.67 5.02 3.69
C GLN A 86 16.71 5.88 2.43
N LEU A 87 16.55 7.20 2.55
CA LEU A 87 16.72 8.11 1.42
C LEU A 87 18.14 8.00 0.84
N LEU A 88 19.17 7.94 1.69
CA LEU A 88 20.54 7.71 1.23
C LEU A 88 20.68 6.32 0.58
N CYS A 89 20.08 5.28 1.12
CA CYS A 89 20.06 3.96 0.46
C CYS A 89 19.43 4.05 -0.93
N ALA A 90 18.29 4.71 -1.09
CA ALA A 90 17.65 4.93 -2.39
C ALA A 90 18.58 5.68 -3.36
N MET A 91 19.21 6.78 -2.92
CA MET A 91 20.15 7.56 -3.74
C MET A 91 21.37 6.74 -4.20
N TYR A 92 21.81 5.78 -3.39
CA TYR A 92 22.93 4.88 -3.70
C TYR A 92 22.49 3.55 -4.34
N SER A 93 21.19 3.37 -4.59
CA SER A 93 20.61 2.10 -5.03
C SER A 93 21.02 0.92 -4.14
N ARG A 94 21.11 1.15 -2.84
CA ARG A 94 21.36 0.12 -1.82
C ARG A 94 20.02 -0.41 -1.29
N PRO A 95 19.95 -1.70 -0.92
CA PRO A 95 18.76 -2.26 -0.31
C PRO A 95 18.37 -1.53 0.98
N TYR A 96 17.07 -1.40 1.19
CA TYR A 96 16.44 -0.95 2.43
C TYR A 96 15.04 -1.58 2.53
N THR A 97 14.50 -1.64 3.73
CA THR A 97 13.16 -2.17 4.03
C THR A 97 12.37 -1.14 4.80
N ILE A 98 11.05 -1.24 4.75
CA ILE A 98 10.07 -0.36 5.38
C ILE A 98 9.30 -1.17 6.41
N LYS A 99 9.38 -0.77 7.68
CA LYS A 99 8.77 -1.49 8.78
C LYS A 99 7.26 -1.33 8.82
N ASP A 100 6.80 -0.10 8.71
CA ASP A 100 5.41 0.30 8.88
C ASP A 100 5.08 1.57 8.07
N VAL A 101 3.81 1.98 8.12
CA VAL A 101 3.32 3.15 7.37
C VAL A 101 3.95 4.45 7.87
N GLU A 102 4.29 4.55 9.16
CA GLU A 102 4.92 5.73 9.73
C GLU A 102 6.32 5.93 9.15
N GLU A 103 7.09 4.85 9.02
CA GLU A 103 8.40 4.89 8.37
C GLU A 103 8.30 5.25 6.89
N LEU A 104 7.36 4.65 6.15
CA LEU A 104 7.11 5.01 4.75
C LEU A 104 6.71 6.48 4.58
N SER A 105 5.85 6.98 5.46
CA SER A 105 5.42 8.38 5.50
C SER A 105 6.61 9.31 5.77
N THR A 106 7.47 8.94 6.72
CA THR A 106 8.68 9.68 7.07
C THR A 106 9.66 9.75 5.90
N LEU A 107 9.98 8.61 5.28
CA LEU A 107 10.81 8.55 4.08
C LEU A 107 10.24 9.43 2.97
N THR A 108 8.93 9.36 2.73
CA THR A 108 8.25 10.16 1.69
C THR A 108 8.36 11.66 1.98
N ARG A 109 8.13 12.08 3.22
CA ARG A 109 8.25 13.49 3.63
C ARG A 109 9.68 14.00 3.49
N ILE A 110 10.67 13.22 3.93
CA ILE A 110 12.09 13.58 3.80
C ILE A 110 12.48 13.67 2.32
N ALA A 111 12.06 12.72 1.50
CA ALA A 111 12.31 12.73 0.06
C ALA A 111 11.65 13.92 -0.64
N ASP A 112 10.44 14.32 -0.25
CA ASP A 112 9.77 15.52 -0.75
C ASP A 112 10.55 16.79 -0.41
N PHE A 113 10.93 16.94 0.87
CA PHE A 113 11.71 18.08 1.34
C PHE A 113 13.03 18.23 0.58
N TYR A 114 13.75 17.13 0.37
CA TYR A 114 15.00 17.12 -0.39
C TYR A 114 14.80 16.99 -1.91
N CYS A 115 13.58 17.13 -2.42
CA CYS A 115 13.25 17.04 -3.85
C CYS A 115 13.85 15.78 -4.52
N ALA A 116 13.57 14.63 -3.91
CA ALA A 116 14.13 13.32 -4.22
C ALA A 116 13.07 12.20 -4.27
N LEU A 117 11.78 12.55 -4.38
CA LEU A 117 10.70 11.57 -4.57
C LEU A 117 10.96 10.59 -5.74
N PRO A 118 11.48 11.03 -6.91
CA PRO A 118 11.68 10.11 -8.03
C PRO A 118 12.63 8.95 -7.74
N ILE A 119 13.71 9.18 -7.00
CA ILE A 119 14.66 8.08 -6.69
C ILE A 119 14.08 7.10 -5.67
N VAL A 120 13.29 7.60 -4.71
CA VAL A 120 12.55 6.73 -3.79
C VAL A 120 11.52 5.90 -4.57
N SER A 121 10.74 6.53 -5.44
CA SER A 121 9.76 5.84 -6.31
C SER A 121 10.37 4.69 -7.10
N VAL A 122 11.51 4.92 -7.75
CA VAL A 122 12.21 3.92 -8.55
C VAL A 122 12.69 2.73 -7.71
N THR A 123 13.15 2.98 -6.49
CA THR A 123 13.71 1.94 -5.62
C THR A 123 12.67 1.29 -4.70
N LEU A 124 11.49 1.91 -4.56
CA LEU A 124 10.45 1.50 -3.61
C LEU A 124 9.97 0.07 -3.84
N ASN A 125 9.74 -0.34 -5.09
CA ASN A 125 9.25 -1.70 -5.37
C ASN A 125 10.22 -2.76 -4.82
N SER A 126 11.53 -2.54 -4.97
CA SER A 126 12.53 -3.47 -4.41
C SER A 126 12.56 -3.42 -2.88
N ALA A 127 12.38 -2.24 -2.30
CA ALA A 127 12.32 -2.09 -0.85
C ALA A 127 11.10 -2.81 -0.25
N LEU A 128 9.94 -2.73 -0.90
CA LEU A 128 8.68 -3.29 -0.40
C LEU A 128 8.64 -4.82 -0.44
N LEU A 129 9.34 -5.49 -1.37
CA LEU A 129 9.32 -6.96 -1.49
C LEU A 129 9.72 -7.69 -0.20
N ASP A 130 10.72 -7.18 0.50
CA ASP A 130 11.22 -7.78 1.75
C ASP A 130 10.75 -7.03 3.01
N SER A 131 9.90 -6.03 2.85
CA SER A 131 9.44 -5.18 3.94
C SER A 131 8.43 -5.91 4.84
N PRO A 132 8.52 -5.78 6.18
CA PRO A 132 7.56 -6.38 7.09
C PRO A 132 6.22 -5.63 7.16
N ILE A 133 6.10 -4.46 6.52
CA ILE A 133 4.83 -3.69 6.44
C ILE A 133 3.64 -4.52 5.89
N PHE A 134 3.91 -5.53 5.04
CA PHE A 134 2.91 -6.46 4.49
C PHE A 134 2.98 -7.87 5.10
N SER A 135 3.75 -8.04 6.18
CA SER A 135 3.80 -9.31 6.89
C SER A 135 2.62 -9.44 7.83
N LYS A 136 2.22 -10.69 8.09
CA LYS A 136 1.20 -11.00 9.09
C LYS A 136 1.63 -10.43 10.44
N ARG A 137 0.87 -9.47 10.97
CA ARG A 137 1.14 -8.94 12.31
C ARG A 137 0.76 -10.02 13.32
N GLU A 138 1.68 -10.36 14.22
CA GLU A 138 1.40 -11.27 15.33
C GLU A 138 0.38 -10.60 16.26
N VAL A 139 -0.86 -11.08 16.24
CA VAL A 139 -1.89 -10.64 17.20
C VAL A 139 -1.83 -11.59 18.38
N GLU A 140 -1.70 -11.05 19.59
CA GLU A 140 -1.66 -11.82 20.85
C GLU A 140 -2.96 -12.59 21.12
N ASP A 141 -4.07 -12.26 20.44
CA ASP A 141 -5.38 -12.87 20.62
C ASP A 141 -5.93 -13.49 19.32
N SER A 142 -5.77 -14.81 19.21
CA SER A 142 -6.22 -15.66 18.09
C SER A 142 -7.72 -15.67 17.82
N THR A 143 -8.54 -15.04 18.67
CA THR A 143 -10.01 -15.05 18.57
C THR A 143 -10.63 -13.74 18.08
N ALA A 144 -9.86 -12.66 18.06
CA ALA A 144 -10.30 -11.43 17.44
C ALA A 144 -10.14 -11.57 15.92
N CYS A 145 -11.25 -11.49 15.18
CA CYS A 145 -11.21 -11.07 13.78
C CYS A 145 -10.71 -9.62 13.80
N THR A 146 -9.40 -9.42 13.98
CA THR A 146 -8.80 -8.10 14.00
C THR A 146 -9.12 -7.47 12.67
N LYS A 147 -9.90 -6.38 12.72
CA LYS A 147 -9.98 -5.42 11.63
C LYS A 147 -8.58 -5.29 11.07
N ASP A 148 -8.42 -5.60 9.79
CA ASP A 148 -7.12 -5.67 9.17
C ASP A 148 -6.47 -4.29 9.33
N GLN A 149 -5.53 -4.16 10.28
CA GLN A 149 -4.88 -2.88 10.57
C GLN A 149 -4.20 -2.34 9.30
N LEU A 150 -3.79 -3.24 8.40
CA LEU A 150 -3.32 -2.91 7.06
C LEU A 150 -4.40 -2.21 6.22
N ALA A 151 -5.66 -2.64 6.30
CA ALA A 151 -6.77 -1.98 5.61
C ALA A 151 -7.06 -0.57 6.17
N GLU A 152 -6.95 -0.36 7.49
CA GLU A 152 -7.04 0.98 8.09
C GLU A 152 -5.88 1.89 7.66
N ASP A 153 -4.68 1.30 7.63
CA ASP A 153 -3.44 1.93 7.20
C ASP A 153 -3.47 2.30 5.70
N CYS A 154 -4.14 1.50 4.86
CA CYS A 154 -4.28 1.71 3.41
C CYS A 154 -5.01 3.01 3.04
N ASP A 155 -5.96 3.50 3.85
CA ASP A 155 -6.62 4.80 3.60
C ASP A 155 -5.62 5.98 3.64
N SER A 156 -4.57 5.86 4.47
CA SER A 156 -3.50 6.85 4.53
C SER A 156 -2.39 6.55 3.52
N MET A 157 -2.06 5.27 3.35
CA MET A 157 -0.96 4.82 2.49
C MET A 157 -1.25 5.06 1.00
N ILE A 158 -2.51 5.10 0.57
CA ILE A 158 -2.88 5.39 -0.82
C ILE A 158 -2.40 6.77 -1.29
N PHE A 159 -2.38 7.77 -0.40
CA PHE A 159 -1.84 9.10 -0.69
C PHE A 159 -0.32 9.12 -0.77
N ILE A 160 0.34 8.28 0.04
CA ILE A 160 1.79 8.10 -0.06
C ILE A 160 2.12 7.42 -1.40
N ALA A 161 1.36 6.41 -1.79
CA ALA A 161 1.49 5.74 -3.07
C ALA A 161 1.29 6.70 -4.24
N GLN A 162 0.29 7.59 -4.16
CA GLN A 162 0.05 8.65 -5.13
C GLN A 162 1.22 9.64 -5.19
N LYS A 163 1.70 10.10 -4.03
CA LYS A 163 2.81 11.05 -3.95
C LYS A 163 4.11 10.46 -4.49
N LEU A 164 4.38 9.18 -4.25
CA LEU A 164 5.51 8.44 -4.80
C LEU A 164 5.24 7.87 -6.20
N ARG A 165 4.06 8.08 -6.77
CA ARG A 165 3.61 7.48 -8.05
C ARG A 165 3.90 5.97 -8.16
N SER A 166 3.80 5.25 -7.05
CA SER A 166 4.02 3.81 -7.02
C SER A 166 2.73 3.09 -7.42
N SER A 167 2.69 2.60 -8.66
CA SER A 167 1.53 1.87 -9.17
C SER A 167 1.28 0.54 -8.43
N VAL A 168 2.36 -0.11 -7.98
CA VAL A 168 2.29 -1.34 -7.18
C VAL A 168 1.65 -1.05 -5.83
N LEU A 169 2.20 -0.09 -5.06
CA LEU A 169 1.68 0.24 -3.74
C LEU A 169 0.24 0.81 -3.81
N PHE A 170 -0.08 1.55 -4.86
CA PHE A 170 -1.43 2.10 -5.04
C PHE A 170 -2.46 1.00 -5.29
N ARG A 171 -2.12 -0.01 -6.12
CA ARG A 171 -2.97 -1.19 -6.34
C ARG A 171 -3.22 -1.95 -5.05
N GLU A 172 -2.16 -2.20 -4.27
CA GLU A 172 -2.27 -2.84 -2.96
C GLU A 172 -3.27 -2.11 -2.07
N CYS A 173 -3.09 -0.79 -1.91
CA CYS A 173 -3.99 0.01 -1.09
C CYS A 173 -5.43 -0.05 -1.59
N LEU A 174 -5.64 0.08 -2.91
CA LEU A 174 -6.96 0.05 -3.50
C LEU A 174 -7.66 -1.31 -3.30
N ILE A 175 -6.93 -2.41 -3.49
CA ILE A 175 -7.47 -3.75 -3.26
C ILE A 175 -7.89 -3.91 -1.80
N HIS A 176 -7.04 -3.54 -0.83
CA HIS A 176 -7.39 -3.62 0.60
C HIS A 176 -8.60 -2.75 0.97
N ILE A 177 -8.69 -1.53 0.42
CA ILE A 177 -9.83 -0.64 0.65
C ILE A 177 -11.12 -1.26 0.09
N VAL A 178 -11.09 -1.75 -1.15
CA VAL A 178 -12.25 -2.34 -1.83
C VAL A 178 -12.65 -3.68 -1.20
N ALA A 179 -11.66 -4.46 -0.75
CA ALA A 179 -11.85 -5.75 -0.10
C ALA A 179 -12.64 -5.64 1.21
N ASN A 180 -12.59 -4.48 1.86
CA ASN A 180 -13.38 -4.19 3.06
C ASN A 180 -14.76 -3.59 2.75
N TRP A 181 -15.35 -4.01 1.62
CA TRP A 181 -16.70 -3.67 1.15
C TRP A 181 -17.78 -3.70 2.24
N LYS A 182 -17.65 -4.62 3.20
CA LYS A 182 -18.57 -4.80 4.33
C LYS A 182 -18.90 -3.52 5.08
N ASP A 183 -17.92 -2.64 5.14
CA ASP A 183 -17.98 -1.40 5.86
C ASP A 183 -18.12 -0.20 4.89
N LYS A 184 -18.65 -0.38 3.68
CA LYS A 184 -18.82 0.72 2.70
C LYS A 184 -19.53 1.95 3.27
N ASP A 185 -20.48 1.74 4.18
CA ASP A 185 -21.25 2.80 4.85
C ASP A 185 -20.60 3.30 6.16
N THR A 186 -19.72 2.50 6.78
CA THR A 186 -19.06 2.75 8.07
C THR A 186 -17.64 3.29 7.91
N PHE A 187 -16.93 2.95 6.83
CA PHE A 187 -15.75 3.65 6.35
C PHE A 187 -16.17 5.02 5.87
N LYS A 188 -16.27 5.92 6.84
CA LYS A 188 -16.07 7.33 6.54
C LYS A 188 -14.62 7.42 6.05
N PHE A 189 -14.47 7.46 4.73
CA PHE A 189 -13.31 7.86 3.95
C PHE A 189 -12.76 9.21 4.41
N HIS A 190 -12.43 9.42 5.69
CA HIS A 190 -12.29 10.78 6.22
C HIS A 190 -11.17 11.55 5.52
N ARG A 191 -10.12 10.86 5.07
CA ARG A 191 -9.05 11.45 4.26
C ARG A 191 -9.36 11.39 2.76
N THR A 192 -9.74 10.22 2.24
CA THR A 192 -10.07 9.99 0.81
C THR A 192 -11.32 10.70 0.32
N ARG A 193 -12.27 11.07 1.20
CA ARG A 193 -13.48 11.84 0.89
C ARG A 193 -13.18 13.23 0.35
N ASN A 194 -12.04 13.80 0.74
CA ASN A 194 -11.65 15.13 0.30
C ASN A 194 -10.90 15.12 -1.05
N ASP A 195 -10.55 13.94 -1.57
CA ASP A 195 -9.95 13.78 -2.90
C ASP A 195 -10.96 13.14 -3.85
N GLU A 196 -11.56 13.95 -4.72
CA GLU A 196 -12.57 13.49 -5.68
C GLU A 196 -12.05 12.45 -6.66
N THR A 197 -10.75 12.47 -6.98
CA THR A 197 -10.14 11.54 -7.94
C THR A 197 -10.02 10.16 -7.31
N ILE A 198 -9.40 10.08 -6.13
CA ILE A 198 -9.25 8.81 -5.41
C ILE A 198 -10.63 8.27 -5.01
N ARG A 199 -11.53 9.12 -4.51
CA ARG A 199 -12.90 8.72 -4.19
C ARG A 199 -13.63 8.14 -5.40
N GLY A 200 -13.55 8.79 -6.56
CA GLY A 200 -14.19 8.32 -7.78
C GLY A 200 -13.64 6.96 -8.25
N LEU A 201 -12.34 6.72 -8.08
CA LEU A 201 -11.72 5.42 -8.37
C LEU A 201 -12.24 4.33 -7.41
N ILE A 202 -12.22 4.60 -6.11
CA ILE A 202 -12.72 3.66 -5.09
C ILE A 202 -14.20 3.33 -5.33
N GLU A 203 -15.04 4.33 -5.57
CA GLU A 203 -16.48 4.15 -5.86
C GLU A 203 -16.72 3.34 -7.14
N ALA A 204 -15.91 3.54 -8.18
CA ALA A 204 -16.00 2.76 -9.41
C ALA A 204 -15.66 1.28 -9.19
N GLU A 205 -14.56 0.98 -8.50
CA GLU A 205 -14.15 -0.41 -8.21
C GLU A 205 -15.14 -1.10 -7.26
N PHE A 206 -15.68 -0.36 -6.30
CA PHE A 206 -16.79 -0.81 -5.48
C PHE A 206 -18.03 -1.17 -6.31
N SER A 207 -18.42 -0.31 -7.24
CA SER A 207 -19.58 -0.57 -8.09
C SER A 207 -19.35 -1.82 -8.96
N GLN A 208 -18.14 -1.98 -9.50
CA GLN A 208 -17.75 -3.17 -10.25
C GLN A 208 -17.82 -4.45 -9.42
N LEU A 209 -17.34 -4.42 -8.17
CA LEU A 209 -17.43 -5.57 -7.27
C LEU A 209 -18.89 -5.94 -6.95
N ASP A 210 -19.75 -4.94 -6.69
CA ASP A 210 -21.18 -5.16 -6.43
C ASP A 210 -21.87 -5.78 -7.65
N GLU A 211 -21.61 -5.27 -8.85
CA GLU A 211 -22.12 -5.83 -10.11
C GLU A 211 -21.70 -7.29 -10.31
N MET A 212 -20.44 -7.63 -10.03
CA MET A 212 -19.94 -9.01 -10.11
C MET A 212 -20.63 -9.93 -9.10
N ILE A 213 -20.81 -9.47 -7.85
CA ILE A 213 -21.48 -10.26 -6.80
C ILE A 213 -22.96 -10.46 -7.14
N ASP A 214 -23.67 -9.41 -7.55
CA ASP A 214 -25.08 -9.49 -7.91
C ASP A 214 -25.29 -10.39 -9.14
N GLY A 215 -24.40 -10.30 -10.13
CA GLY A 215 -24.37 -11.19 -11.29
C GLY A 215 -24.19 -12.65 -10.90
N LEU A 216 -23.19 -12.94 -10.05
CA LEU A 216 -22.95 -14.30 -9.57
C LEU A 216 -24.13 -14.85 -8.77
N GLN A 217 -24.74 -14.05 -7.89
CA GLN A 217 -25.91 -14.45 -7.12
C GLN A 217 -27.09 -14.83 -8.01
N HIS A 218 -27.35 -14.01 -9.04
CA HIS A 218 -28.39 -14.30 -10.02
C HIS A 218 -28.10 -15.60 -10.76
N THR A 219 -26.87 -15.79 -11.25
CA THR A 219 -26.46 -17.01 -11.95
C THR A 219 -26.59 -18.25 -11.07
N PHE A 220 -26.12 -18.19 -9.83
CA PHE A 220 -26.26 -19.28 -8.86
C PHE A 220 -27.73 -19.68 -8.67
N TRP A 221 -28.63 -18.71 -8.54
CA TRP A 221 -30.05 -19.00 -8.34
C TRP A 221 -30.69 -19.67 -9.57
N VAL A 222 -30.39 -19.17 -10.77
CA VAL A 222 -30.86 -19.77 -12.02
C VAL A 222 -30.37 -21.21 -12.17
N GLU A 223 -29.07 -21.45 -11.95
CA GLU A 223 -28.48 -22.78 -12.02
C GLU A 223 -29.08 -23.73 -10.98
N ALA A 224 -29.28 -23.28 -9.74
CA ALA A 224 -29.91 -24.09 -8.71
C ALA A 224 -31.34 -24.50 -9.08
N VAL A 225 -32.12 -23.61 -9.69
CA VAL A 225 -33.46 -23.93 -10.19
C VAL A 225 -33.40 -24.90 -11.37
N MET A 226 -32.52 -24.66 -12.34
CA MET A 226 -32.37 -25.51 -13.52
C MET A 226 -31.94 -26.94 -13.13
N ALA A 227 -30.97 -27.08 -12.23
CA ALA A 227 -30.47 -28.38 -11.76
C ALA A 227 -31.54 -29.19 -11.01
N LYS A 228 -32.51 -28.55 -10.33
CA LYS A 228 -33.65 -29.26 -9.71
C LYS A 228 -34.59 -29.90 -10.73
N HIS A 229 -34.66 -29.36 -11.94
CA HIS A 229 -35.52 -29.84 -13.01
C HIS A 229 -34.79 -30.72 -14.02
N SER A 230 -33.47 -30.80 -13.95
CA SER A 230 -32.64 -31.71 -14.76
C SER A 230 -32.52 -33.08 -14.11
N LEU A 231 -32.60 -34.15 -14.91
CA LEU A 231 -32.31 -35.53 -14.48
C LEU A 231 -30.86 -35.94 -14.76
N ASP A 232 -30.13 -35.13 -15.54
CA ASP A 232 -28.86 -35.54 -16.15
C ASP A 232 -27.63 -35.21 -15.28
N THR A 233 -27.81 -34.42 -14.21
CA THR A 233 -26.70 -33.88 -13.40
C THR A 233 -26.94 -34.00 -11.88
N PRO A 234 -27.18 -35.21 -11.33
CA PRO A 234 -27.59 -35.41 -9.94
C PRO A 234 -26.56 -34.91 -8.91
N GLU A 235 -25.26 -34.97 -9.24
CA GLU A 235 -24.18 -34.47 -8.38
C GLU A 235 -24.22 -32.94 -8.27
N LEU A 236 -24.43 -32.24 -9.39
CA LEU A 236 -24.62 -30.79 -9.40
C LEU A 236 -25.85 -30.39 -8.59
N THR A 237 -26.98 -31.08 -8.79
CA THR A 237 -28.22 -30.83 -8.05
C THR A 237 -28.01 -30.98 -6.55
N GLN A 238 -27.26 -32.00 -6.11
CA GLN A 238 -26.94 -32.21 -4.70
C GLN A 238 -26.08 -31.07 -4.13
N VAL A 239 -25.02 -30.66 -4.85
CA VAL A 239 -24.13 -29.57 -4.43
C VAL A 239 -24.89 -28.25 -4.33
N LEU A 240 -25.69 -27.91 -5.33
CA LEU A 240 -26.47 -26.66 -5.36
C LEU A 240 -27.58 -26.66 -4.32
N ALA A 241 -28.25 -27.79 -4.06
CA ALA A 241 -29.28 -27.88 -3.01
C ALA A 241 -28.67 -27.71 -1.60
N ALA A 242 -27.47 -28.26 -1.35
CA ALA A 242 -26.75 -28.03 -0.11
C ALA A 242 -26.32 -26.56 0.04
N ALA A 243 -25.78 -25.98 -1.03
CA ALA A 243 -25.37 -24.58 -1.06
C ALA A 243 -26.56 -23.62 -0.90
N GLU A 244 -27.74 -23.96 -1.43
CA GLU A 244 -28.97 -23.17 -1.28
C GLU A 244 -29.47 -23.20 0.17
N GLN A 245 -29.37 -24.34 0.88
CA GLN A 245 -29.70 -24.41 2.30
C GLN A 245 -28.78 -23.52 3.14
N ASP A 246 -27.46 -23.59 2.86
CA ASP A 246 -26.49 -22.70 3.48
C ASP A 246 -26.85 -21.24 3.14
N TYR A 247 -27.10 -20.91 1.87
CA TYR A 247 -27.45 -19.58 1.40
C TYR A 247 -28.73 -19.00 2.03
N ILE A 248 -29.81 -19.80 2.14
CA ILE A 248 -31.08 -19.37 2.78
C ILE A 248 -30.85 -19.07 4.27
N SER A 249 -29.99 -19.86 4.94
CA SER A 249 -29.59 -19.53 6.31
C SER A 249 -28.84 -18.19 6.41
N PHE A 250 -28.23 -17.75 5.30
CA PHE A 250 -27.54 -16.48 5.15
C PHE A 250 -28.40 -15.35 4.58
N GLU A 251 -29.73 -15.45 4.41
CA GLU A 251 -30.64 -14.46 3.73
C GLU A 251 -30.51 -12.98 4.16
N ARG A 252 -29.71 -12.63 5.17
CA ARG A 252 -29.35 -11.25 5.50
C ARG A 252 -27.95 -10.79 5.04
N GLU A 253 -27.02 -11.69 4.72
CA GLU A 253 -25.61 -11.36 4.42
C GLU A 253 -24.89 -12.25 3.37
N PRO A 254 -25.49 -12.81 2.29
CA PRO A 254 -24.71 -13.62 1.33
C PRO A 254 -23.70 -12.81 0.51
N LYS A 255 -23.93 -11.48 0.38
CA LYS A 255 -22.94 -10.52 -0.16
C LYS A 255 -21.62 -10.51 0.63
N MET A 256 -21.59 -11.11 1.83
CA MET A 256 -20.57 -10.91 2.85
C MET A 256 -19.70 -12.14 3.13
N ALA A 257 -19.99 -13.29 2.51
CA ALA A 257 -19.33 -14.55 2.84
C ALA A 257 -18.41 -15.04 1.71
N VAL A 258 -17.24 -14.41 1.55
CA VAL A 258 -16.19 -14.88 0.62
C VAL A 258 -15.87 -16.37 0.85
N ALA A 259 -15.85 -16.78 2.12
CA ALA A 259 -15.68 -18.18 2.49
C ALA A 259 -16.77 -19.13 1.92
N PHE A 260 -18.01 -18.67 1.76
CA PHE A 260 -19.08 -19.45 1.12
C PHE A 260 -18.78 -19.69 -0.36
N TRP A 261 -18.45 -18.63 -1.10
CA TRP A 261 -18.11 -18.74 -2.53
C TRP A 261 -16.89 -19.60 -2.77
N LYS A 262 -15.89 -19.52 -1.89
CA LYS A 262 -14.72 -20.38 -1.91
C LYS A 262 -15.07 -21.86 -1.70
N ASP A 263 -15.86 -22.17 -0.67
CA ASP A 263 -16.29 -23.56 -0.39
C ASP A 263 -17.15 -24.12 -1.53
N LEU A 264 -18.03 -23.30 -2.09
CA LEU A 264 -18.82 -23.65 -3.26
C LEU A 264 -17.93 -23.96 -4.48
N SER A 265 -16.94 -23.11 -4.80
CA SER A 265 -15.99 -23.36 -5.89
C SER A 265 -15.23 -24.68 -5.70
N ALA A 266 -14.80 -24.98 -4.47
CA ALA A 266 -14.14 -26.25 -4.15
C ALA A 266 -15.06 -27.47 -4.35
N LYS A 267 -16.33 -27.38 -3.94
CA LYS A 267 -17.33 -28.44 -4.18
C LYS A 267 -17.63 -28.63 -5.67
N LEU A 268 -17.79 -27.55 -6.42
CA LEU A 268 -18.04 -27.58 -7.87
C LEU A 268 -16.87 -28.19 -8.65
N ALA A 269 -15.63 -28.02 -8.18
CA ALA A 269 -14.47 -28.66 -8.80
C ALA A 269 -14.53 -30.20 -8.77
N HIS A 270 -15.30 -30.80 -7.87
CA HIS A 270 -15.53 -32.25 -7.82
C HIS A 270 -16.64 -32.73 -8.76
N VAL A 271 -17.55 -31.85 -9.18
CA VAL A 271 -18.66 -32.16 -10.10
C VAL A 271 -18.16 -32.27 -11.55
N GLY A 272 -17.08 -31.57 -11.89
CA GLY A 272 -16.50 -31.61 -13.24
C GLY A 272 -17.23 -30.69 -14.22
N SER A 273 -17.33 -31.12 -15.49
CA SER A 273 -17.76 -30.25 -16.60
C SER A 273 -19.16 -29.66 -16.45
N ASP A 274 -20.03 -30.34 -15.72
CA ASP A 274 -21.42 -29.90 -15.51
C ASP A 274 -21.48 -28.61 -14.67
N ALA A 275 -20.41 -28.29 -13.94
CA ALA A 275 -20.28 -27.09 -13.11
C ALA A 275 -19.43 -25.98 -13.74
N ASP A 276 -18.88 -26.17 -14.95
CA ASP A 276 -17.89 -25.26 -15.55
C ASP A 276 -18.42 -23.83 -15.70
N PHE A 277 -19.70 -23.68 -16.05
CA PHE A 277 -20.34 -22.38 -16.21
C PHE A 277 -20.40 -21.60 -14.89
N LEU A 278 -20.89 -22.21 -13.82
CA LEU A 278 -20.96 -21.55 -12.51
C LEU A 278 -19.56 -21.27 -11.96
N LYS A 279 -18.62 -22.18 -12.20
CA LYS A 279 -17.22 -21.99 -11.81
C LYS A 279 -16.57 -20.81 -12.54
N SER A 280 -16.84 -20.62 -13.83
CA SER A 280 -16.30 -19.47 -14.59
C SER A 280 -16.80 -18.12 -14.08
N GLU A 281 -17.94 -18.09 -13.38
CA GLU A 281 -18.46 -16.88 -12.73
C GLU A 281 -17.90 -16.68 -11.31
N ILE A 282 -17.61 -17.75 -10.57
CA ILE A 282 -17.05 -17.67 -9.21
C ILE A 282 -15.57 -17.33 -9.22
N ASP A 283 -14.79 -17.97 -10.11
CA ASP A 283 -13.33 -17.87 -10.10
C ASP A 283 -12.81 -16.42 -10.19
N PRO A 284 -13.38 -15.52 -11.03
CA PRO A 284 -12.96 -14.11 -11.06
C PRO A 284 -13.08 -13.36 -9.72
N LEU A 285 -14.07 -13.70 -8.88
CA LEU A 285 -14.25 -13.08 -7.56
C LEU A 285 -13.25 -13.59 -6.53
N LEU A 286 -12.69 -14.78 -6.73
CA LEU A 286 -11.74 -15.41 -5.80
C LEU A 286 -10.27 -15.21 -6.20
N VAL A 287 -10.01 -14.39 -7.22
CA VAL A 287 -8.65 -13.98 -7.58
C VAL A 287 -8.03 -13.15 -6.47
N ASN A 288 -6.76 -13.42 -6.16
CA ASN A 288 -5.92 -12.57 -5.33
C ASN A 288 -5.01 -11.71 -6.22
N ASN A 289 -5.30 -10.41 -6.31
CA ASN A 289 -4.49 -9.46 -7.07
C ASN A 289 -3.39 -8.77 -6.24
N LEU A 290 -3.24 -9.12 -4.95
CA LEU A 290 -2.14 -8.63 -4.11
C LEU A 290 -0.82 -9.28 -4.58
N VAL A 291 0.22 -8.45 -4.70
CA VAL A 291 1.59 -8.80 -5.10
C VAL A 291 2.62 -8.54 -4.00
N LEU A 292 2.29 -7.69 -3.01
CA LEU A 292 3.14 -7.40 -1.86
C LEU A 292 2.73 -8.18 -0.60
N ASP A 293 1.54 -8.78 -0.59
CA ASP A 293 1.07 -9.62 0.52
C ASP A 293 2.04 -10.78 0.81
N ARG A 294 2.33 -10.98 2.09
CA ARG A 294 3.20 -12.07 2.58
C ARG A 294 2.49 -12.98 3.56
N THR A 295 1.18 -12.84 3.74
CA THR A 295 0.40 -13.69 4.65
C THR A 295 0.21 -15.10 4.10
N ASN A 296 0.23 -15.26 2.77
CA ASN A 296 -0.15 -16.47 2.02
C ASN A 296 -1.64 -16.84 2.17
N ASP A 297 -2.44 -15.97 2.78
CA ASP A 297 -3.88 -16.19 2.91
C ASP A 297 -4.56 -15.85 1.57
N ARG A 298 -5.57 -16.62 1.16
CA ARG A 298 -6.38 -16.37 -0.05
C ARG A 298 -7.73 -15.72 0.30
N PRO A 299 -8.48 -15.18 -0.69
CA PRO A 299 -9.86 -14.78 -0.47
C PRO A 299 -10.67 -15.89 0.21
N GLY A 300 -11.29 -15.58 1.35
CA GLY A 300 -12.03 -16.55 2.15
C GLY A 300 -11.18 -17.38 3.13
N GLU A 301 -9.89 -17.06 3.32
CA GLU A 301 -8.96 -17.73 4.24
C GLU A 301 -8.29 -16.73 5.20
N GLY A 302 -7.90 -17.20 6.38
CA GLY A 302 -7.04 -16.45 7.31
C GLY A 302 -7.50 -15.01 7.56
N CYS A 303 -6.61 -14.03 7.33
CA CYS A 303 -6.93 -12.60 7.46
C CYS A 303 -7.94 -12.10 6.40
N TYR A 304 -8.06 -12.78 5.26
CA TYR A 304 -8.94 -12.43 4.15
C TYR A 304 -10.23 -13.26 4.12
N LYS A 305 -10.62 -13.87 5.25
CA LYS A 305 -11.85 -14.68 5.39
C LYS A 305 -13.11 -13.99 4.86
N HIS A 306 -13.13 -12.66 4.92
CA HIS A 306 -14.27 -11.81 4.59
C HIS A 306 -14.00 -10.83 3.44
N CYS A 307 -12.89 -11.01 2.71
CA CYS A 307 -12.34 -10.02 1.79
C CYS A 307 -12.28 -10.57 0.35
N PHE A 308 -12.85 -9.83 -0.60
CA PHE A 308 -12.64 -10.08 -2.02
C PHE A 308 -11.39 -9.29 -2.46
N LEU A 309 -10.40 -9.97 -3.03
CA LEU A 309 -9.11 -9.37 -3.40
C LEU A 309 -8.96 -9.19 -4.92
N CYS A 310 -10.09 -9.21 -5.64
CA CYS A 310 -10.14 -9.25 -7.10
C CYS A 310 -10.20 -7.87 -7.77
N ALA A 311 -10.16 -6.77 -7.01
CA ALA A 311 -10.15 -5.42 -7.58
C ALA A 311 -8.93 -5.23 -8.49
N GLU A 312 -9.10 -4.48 -9.59
CA GLU A 312 -8.02 -4.30 -10.57
C GLU A 312 -8.09 -2.91 -11.25
N ILE A 313 -7.01 -2.14 -11.10
CA ILE A 313 -6.86 -0.85 -11.77
C ILE A 313 -5.74 -0.89 -12.82
N ALA A 314 -6.11 -0.59 -14.06
CA ALA A 314 -5.17 -0.45 -15.18
C ALA A 314 -4.27 0.78 -15.01
N ASP A 315 -3.02 0.73 -15.50
CA ASP A 315 -2.06 1.85 -15.40
C ASP A 315 -2.61 3.18 -15.96
N LYS A 316 -3.44 3.10 -17.02
CA LYS A 316 -4.09 4.27 -17.64
C LYS A 316 -5.11 4.98 -16.75
N LYS A 317 -5.57 4.33 -15.68
CA LYS A 317 -6.53 4.87 -14.71
C LYS A 317 -5.85 5.44 -13.46
N MET A 318 -4.52 5.38 -13.36
CA MET A 318 -3.79 5.91 -12.20
C MET A 318 -4.05 7.42 -12.03
N PRO A 319 -4.11 7.94 -10.79
CA PRO A 319 -4.42 9.36 -10.52
C PRO A 319 -3.25 10.31 -10.82
N TRP A 320 -2.22 9.86 -11.54
CA TRP A 320 -1.09 10.67 -11.98
C TRP A 320 -0.79 10.42 -13.47
N GLY A 321 -0.27 11.45 -14.14
CA GLY A 321 0.16 11.34 -15.54
C GLY A 321 1.43 10.50 -15.68
N THR A 322 1.41 9.52 -16.58
CA THR A 322 2.56 8.64 -16.88
C THR A 322 3.70 9.35 -17.62
N THR A 323 3.49 10.57 -18.11
CA THR A 323 4.42 11.32 -18.95
C THR A 323 5.14 12.47 -18.23
N ALA A 324 4.79 12.77 -16.98
CA ALA A 324 5.43 13.86 -16.23
C ALA A 324 6.80 13.40 -15.71
N VAL A 325 7.87 13.94 -16.29
CA VAL A 325 9.28 13.61 -15.99
C VAL A 325 9.82 14.41 -14.79
N ASP A 326 9.29 15.62 -14.57
CA ASP A 326 9.69 16.53 -13.50
C ASP A 326 8.62 16.58 -12.41
N TRP A 327 8.61 15.59 -11.53
CA TRP A 327 7.64 15.51 -10.44
C TRP A 327 8.27 15.28 -9.08
#